data_AF-T0Y5E8-F1
#
_entry.id   AF-T0Y5E8-F1
#
_cell.length_a   1.000
_cell.length_b   1.000
_cell.length_c   1.000
_cell.angle_alpha   90.00
_cell.angle_beta   90.00
_cell.angle_gamma   90.00
#
_symmetry.space_group_name_H-M   'P 1'
#
loop_
_entity.id
_entity.type
_entity.pdbx_description
1 polymer ?
#
loop_
_entity_poly.entity_id
_entity_poly.type
_entity_poly.pdbx_seq_one_letter_code
_entity_poly.pdbx_strand_id
1 'polypeptide(L)' 'VSQIPMQRAASPEDVAAAVEFLASERAGYITGVVLPVDGGLAMGF' A
#
# COMPACT_ATOMS: atom_id res chain seq x y z
N VAL A 1 15.38 -5.61 5.76
CA VAL A 1 14.08 -6.31 5.94
C VAL A 1 13.64 -6.40 7.40
N SER A 2 14.56 -6.44 8.37
CA SER A 2 14.26 -6.59 9.80
C SER A 2 13.27 -5.57 10.40
N GLN A 3 13.14 -4.38 9.79
CA GLN A 3 12.22 -3.33 10.23
C GLN A 3 10.87 -3.33 9.52
N ILE A 4 10.68 -4.15 8.47
CA ILE A 4 9.41 -4.24 7.75
C ILE A 4 8.55 -5.28 8.48
N PRO A 5 7.39 -4.93 9.05
CA PRO A 5 6.53 -5.90 9.73
C PRO A 5 6.17 -7.12 8.89
N MET A 6 5.93 -6.93 7.59
CA MET A 6 5.65 -8.03 6.64
C MET A 6 6.87 -8.90 6.29
N GLN A 7 8.06 -8.61 6.83
CA GLN A 7 9.31 -9.39 6.68
C GLN A 7 9.75 -9.66 5.23
N ARG A 8 9.36 -8.79 4.30
CA ARG A 8 9.81 -8.82 2.91
C ARG A 8 9.89 -7.43 2.33
N ALA A 9 10.71 -7.26 1.29
CA ALA A 9 10.63 -6.08 0.45
C ALA A 9 9.33 -6.10 -0.36
N ALA A 10 8.78 -4.93 -0.66
CA ALA A 10 7.71 -4.80 -1.63
C ALA A 10 8.26 -5.11 -3.04
N SER A 11 7.44 -5.76 -3.86
CA SER A 11 7.68 -5.85 -5.29
C SER A 11 6.91 -4.74 -6.01
N PRO A 12 7.25 -4.42 -7.28
CA PRO A 12 6.47 -3.47 -8.07
C PRO A 12 4.97 -3.81 -8.13
N GLU A 13 4.64 -5.10 -8.12
CA GLU A 13 3.27 -5.61 -8.20
C GLU A 13 2.44 -5.27 -6.95
N ASP A 14 3.07 -5.15 -5.77
CA ASP A 14 2.37 -4.72 -4.54
C ASP A 14 1.79 -3.30 -4.69
N VAL A 15 2.56 -2.40 -5.30
CA VAL A 15 2.12 -1.03 -5.58
C VAL A 15 1.10 -1.02 -6.72
N ALA A 16 1.36 -1.77 -7.79
CA ALA A 16 0.47 -1.85 -8.93
C ALA A 16 -0.95 -2.32 -8.54
N ALA A 17 -1.05 -3.34 -7.69
CA ALA A 17 -2.33 -3.86 -7.21
C ALA A 17 -3.11 -2.82 -6.37
N ALA A 18 -2.40 -2.03 -5.53
CA ALA A 18 -3.03 -0.95 -4.78
C ALA A 18 -3.56 0.17 -5.70
N VAL A 19 -2.80 0.53 -6.73
CA VAL A 19 -3.24 1.49 -7.75
C VAL A 19 -4.41 0.95 -8.55
N GLU A 20 -4.37 -0.32 -8.97
CA GLU A 20 -5.47 -0.98 -9.69
C GLU A 20 -6.77 -0.93 -8.87
N PHE A 21 -6.71 -1.22 -7.57
CA PHE A 21 -7.86 -1.10 -6.69
C PHE A 21 -8.39 0.34 -6.64
N LEU A 22 -7.53 1.32 -6.40
CA LEU A 22 -7.92 2.73 -6.32
C LEU A 22 -8.48 3.28 -7.63
N ALA A 23 -8.02 2.76 -8.77
CA ALA A 23 -8.52 3.11 -10.10
C ALA A 23 -9.83 2.40 -10.46
N SER A 24 -10.24 1.38 -9.68
CA SER A 24 -11.45 0.61 -9.96
C SER A 24 -12.72 1.27 -9.39
N GLU A 25 -13.88 0.90 -9.93
CA GLU A 25 -15.20 1.30 -9.43
C GLU A 25 -15.41 0.95 -7.94
N ARG A 26 -14.68 -0.04 -7.41
CA ARG A 26 -14.78 -0.46 -6.01
C ARG A 26 -14.28 0.59 -5.03
N ALA A 27 -13.41 1.49 -5.48
CA ALA A 27 -12.86 2.58 -4.68
C ALA A 27 -13.63 3.90 -4.86
N GLY A 28 -14.81 3.90 -5.49
CA GLY A 28 -15.53 5.12 -5.90
C GLY A 28 -15.92 6.11 -4.79
N TYR A 29 -15.75 5.75 -3.51
CA TYR A 29 -15.98 6.63 -2.36
C TYR A 29 -14.70 6.93 -1.54
N ILE A 30 -13.53 6.54 -2.04
CA ILE A 30 -12.22 6.79 -1.42
C ILE A 30 -11.60 8.01 -2.10
N THR A 31 -11.40 9.08 -1.35
CA THR A 31 -10.73 10.30 -1.85
C THR A 31 -10.03 11.05 -0.72
N GLY A 32 -9.02 11.86 -1.07
CA GLY A 32 -8.30 12.72 -0.12
C GLY A 32 -7.39 11.99 0.88
N VAL A 33 -7.05 10.73 0.62
CA VAL A 33 -6.22 9.90 1.51
C VAL A 33 -4.87 9.59 0.87
N VAL A 34 -3.85 9.44 1.71
CA VAL A 34 -2.57 8.83 1.35
C VAL A 34 -2.60 7.39 1.84
N LEU A 35 -2.49 6.42 0.94
CA LEU A 35 -2.46 4.99 1.27
C LEU A 35 -1.00 4.50 1.29
N PRO A 36 -0.42 4.17 2.47
CA PRO A 36 0.91 3.58 2.53
C PRO A 36 0.90 2.15 1.96
N VAL A 37 1.86 1.86 1.07
CA VAL A 37 2.11 0.52 0.52
C VAL A 37 3.55 0.13 0.79
N ASP A 38 3.88 -0.11 2.05
CA ASP A 38 5.26 -0.19 2.53
C ASP A 38 5.53 -1.40 3.45
N GLY A 39 4.59 -2.34 3.51
CA GLY A 39 4.69 -3.51 4.37
C GLY A 39 4.60 -3.21 5.88
N GLY A 40 4.07 -2.03 6.24
CA GLY A 40 3.90 -1.56 7.62
C GLY A 40 5.08 -0.75 8.17
N LEU A 41 6.01 -0.34 7.31
CA LEU A 41 7.23 0.35 7.72
C LEU A 41 6.95 1.72 8.37
N ALA A 42 5.97 2.46 7.86
CA ALA A 42 5.59 3.78 8.38
C ALA A 42 4.69 3.74 9.62
N MET A 43 4.23 2.57 10.09
CA MET A 43 3.36 2.51 11.28
C MET A 43 4.06 2.89 12.60
N GLY A 44 5.37 3.11 12.58
CA GLY A 44 6.16 3.48 13.76
C GLY A 44 6.22 4.98 14.08
N PHE A 45 5.50 5.84 13.34
CA PHE A 45 5.49 7.30 13.52
C PHE A 45 4.09 7.83 13.84
#